data_AF-A0A0A8UMQ4-F1
#
_entry.id   AF-A0A0A8UMQ4-F1
#
_cell.length_a   1.000
_cell.length_b   1.000
_cell.length_c   1.000
_cell.angle_alpha   90.00
_cell.angle_beta   90.00
_cell.angle_gamma   90.00
#
_symmetry.space_group_name_H-M   'P 1'
#
loop_
_entity.id
_entity.type
_entity.pdbx_description
1 polymer ?
#
loop_
_entity_poly.entity_id
_entity_poly.type
_entity_poly.pdbx_seq_one_letter_code
_entity_poly.pdbx_strand_id
1 'polypeptide(L)' 'MPIINSTRVQKKEKIKAEISSETFEMITAYCAWANIDDIGFFIEEAASFVFAKDRDWKQHKKAAKKRVESTNA' A
#
# COMPACT_ATOMS: atom_id res chain seq x y z
N MET A 1 -3.83 35.55 7.54
CA MET A 1 -4.18 34.49 6.57
C MET A 1 -4.09 33.16 7.29
N PRO A 2 -5.12 32.31 7.30
CA PRO A 2 -4.97 30.99 7.91
C PRO A 2 -4.24 30.06 6.93
N ILE A 3 -3.13 29.49 7.39
CA ILE A 3 -2.44 28.39 6.71
C ILE A 3 -3.27 27.14 7.00
N ILE A 4 -4.06 26.68 6.02
CA ILE A 4 -4.78 25.42 6.13
C ILE A 4 -3.75 24.30 5.96
N ASN A 5 -3.11 23.91 7.06
CA ASN A 5 -2.47 22.60 7.15
C ASN A 5 -3.59 21.56 7.29
N SER A 6 -4.30 21.27 6.20
CA SER A 6 -5.08 20.04 6.14
C SER A 6 -4.08 18.91 6.02
N THR A 7 -3.54 18.46 7.15
CA THR A 7 -2.94 17.13 7.25
C THR A 7 -4.06 16.20 6.80
N ARG A 8 -4.03 15.81 5.52
CA ARG A 8 -5.05 14.96 4.92
C ARG A 8 -4.89 13.62 5.63
N VAL A 9 -5.62 13.44 6.73
CA VAL A 9 -5.69 12.19 7.47
C VAL A 9 -6.18 11.18 6.46
N GLN A 10 -5.25 10.42 5.90
CA GLN A 10 -5.62 9.37 4.96
C GLN A 10 -6.41 8.35 5.76
N LYS A 11 -7.57 7.97 5.21
CA LYS A 11 -8.42 6.96 5.83
C LYS A 11 -7.61 5.66 5.88
N LYS A 12 -7.13 5.30 7.07
CA LYS A 12 -6.46 4.01 7.31
C LYS A 12 -7.51 2.96 7.61
N GLU A 13 -7.44 1.84 6.91
CA GLU A 13 -8.27 0.67 7.18
C GLU A 13 -7.47 -0.30 8.08
N LYS A 14 -8.13 -0.89 9.08
CA LYS A 14 -7.50 -1.91 9.91
C LYS A 14 -7.59 -3.26 9.19
N ILE A 15 -6.45 -3.94 9.04
CA ILE A 15 -6.39 -5.29 8.52
C ILE A 15 -6.07 -6.27 9.65
N LYS A 16 -6.74 -7.43 9.65
CA LYS A 16 -6.34 -8.59 10.45
C LYS A 16 -5.75 -9.61 9.49
N ALA A 17 -4.48 -9.94 9.64
CA ALA A 17 -3.76 -10.86 8.78
C ALA A 17 -3.01 -11.90 9.61
N GLU A 18 -2.96 -13.12 9.11
CA GLU A 18 -2.14 -14.20 9.63
C GLU A 18 -1.04 -14.49 8.61
N ILE A 19 0.22 -14.47 9.06
CA ILE A 19 1.40 -14.74 8.24
C ILE A 19 2.29 -15.75 8.97
N SER A 20 3.20 -16.41 8.25
CA SER A 20 4.14 -17.33 8.89
C SER A 20 5.06 -16.60 9.86
N SER A 21 5.46 -17.29 10.94
CA SER A 21 6.39 -16.76 11.94
C SER A 21 7.70 -16.29 11.32
N GLU A 22 8.26 -17.06 10.38
CA GLU A 22 9.47 -16.70 9.65
C GLU A 22 9.33 -15.37 8.89
N THR A 23 8.20 -15.16 8.21
CA THR A 23 7.94 -13.91 7.49
C THR A 23 7.80 -12.75 8.47
N PHE A 24 7.09 -12.95 9.57
CA PHE A 24 6.93 -11.93 10.60
C PHE A 24 8.29 -11.51 11.21
N GLU A 25 9.14 -12.48 11.53
CA GLU A 25 10.49 -12.23 12.05
C GLU A 25 11.35 -11.42 11.08
N MET A 26 11.33 -11.76 9.79
CA MET A 26 12.04 -10.99 8.77
C MET A 26 11.52 -9.56 8.66
N ILE A 27 10.20 -9.36 8.70
CA ILE A 27 9.58 -8.03 8.67
C ILE A 27 10.04 -7.22 9.88
N THR A 28 9.98 -7.79 11.08
CA THR A 28 10.39 -7.12 12.31
C THR A 28 11.88 -6.77 12.29
N ALA A 29 12.75 -7.69 11.87
CA ALA A 29 14.18 -7.45 11.77
C ALA A 29 14.51 -6.34 10.76
N TYR A 30 13.85 -6.33 9.61
CA TYR A 30 13.99 -5.28 8.61
C TYR A 30 13.54 -3.92 9.15
N CYS A 31 12.36 -3.88 9.79
CA CYS A 31 11.83 -2.66 10.38
C CYS A 31 12.79 -2.09 11.44
N ALA A 32 13.37 -2.94 12.29
CA ALA A 32 14.36 -2.54 13.28
C ALA A 32 15.63 -1.96 12.62
N TRP A 33 16.17 -2.61 11.59
CA TRP A 33 17.34 -2.12 10.85
C TRP A 33 17.08 -0.78 10.15
N ALA A 34 15.89 -0.61 9.57
CA ALA A 34 15.49 0.58 8.83
C ALA A 34 14.91 1.70 9.72
N ASN A 35 14.85 1.49 11.05
CA ASN A 35 14.23 2.42 12.01
C ASN A 35 12.77 2.77 11.64
N ILE A 36 11.99 1.72 11.32
CA ILE A 36 10.56 1.78 11.04
C ILE A 36 9.80 1.23 12.25
N ASP A 37 8.98 2.07 12.87
CA ASP A 37 8.22 1.70 14.07
C ASP A 37 6.78 1.20 13.77
N ASP A 38 6.34 1.35 12.52
CA ASP A 38 4.98 0.99 12.08
C ASP A 38 5.03 -0.13 11.01
N ILE A 39 4.67 -1.35 11.40
CA ILE A 39 4.55 -2.48 10.45
C ILE A 39 3.51 -2.17 9.37
N GLY A 40 2.47 -1.38 9.68
CA GLY A 40 1.50 -0.93 8.69
C GLY A 40 2.15 -0.10 7.59
N PHE A 41 3.09 0.78 7.94
CA PHE A 41 3.88 1.55 6.98
C PHE A 41 4.74 0.64 6.10
N PHE A 42 5.40 -0.36 6.68
CA PHE A 42 6.15 -1.35 5.90
C PHE A 42 5.25 -2.08 4.88
N ILE A 43 4.06 -2.51 5.31
CA ILE A 43 3.10 -3.21 4.43
C ILE A 43 2.62 -2.29 3.30
N GLU A 44 2.33 -1.02 3.59
CA GLU A 44 1.91 -0.04 2.56
C GLU A 44 3.00 0.20 1.51
N GLU A 45 4.26 0.34 1.93
CA GLU A 45 5.39 0.50 1.02
C GLU A 45 5.67 -0.77 0.20
N ALA A 46 5.63 -1.94 0.84
CA ALA A 46 5.77 -3.23 0.16
C ALA A 46 4.68 -3.44 -0.89
N ALA A 47 3.42 -3.15 -0.55
CA ALA A 47 2.30 -3.21 -1.49
C ALA A 47 2.48 -2.21 -2.64
N SER A 48 2.90 -0.98 -2.33
CA SER A 48 3.19 0.05 -3.34
C SER A 48 4.27 -0.40 -4.31
N PHE A 49 5.33 -1.03 -3.81
CA PHE A 49 6.38 -1.62 -4.65
C PHE A 49 5.83 -2.73 -5.55
N VAL A 50 5.03 -3.66 -5.01
CA VAL A 50 4.38 -4.72 -5.79
C VAL A 50 3.52 -4.11 -6.90
N PHE A 51 2.63 -3.16 -6.58
CA PHE A 51 1.77 -2.51 -7.58
C PHE A 51 2.58 -1.77 -8.66
N ALA A 52 3.73 -1.23 -8.29
CA ALA A 52 4.63 -0.51 -9.18
C ALA A 52 5.52 -1.43 -10.03
N LYS A 53 5.63 -2.73 -9.73
CA LYS A 53 6.52 -3.65 -10.47
C LYS A 53 5.77 -4.80 -11.15
N ASP A 54 4.64 -5.22 -10.61
CA ASP A 54 3.81 -6.27 -11.17
C ASP A 54 3.22 -5.83 -12.53
N ARG A 55 3.65 -6.52 -13.58
CA ARG A 55 3.24 -6.24 -14.97
C ARG A 55 1.78 -6.60 -15.20
N ASP A 56 1.33 -7.72 -14.64
CA ASP A 56 -0.01 -8.24 -14.83
C ASP A 56 -1.02 -7.37 -14.10
N TRP A 57 -0.69 -6.93 -12.88
CA TRP A 57 -1.48 -5.95 -12.15
C TRP A 57 -1.62 -4.63 -12.92
N LYS A 58 -0.52 -4.12 -13.49
CA LYS A 58 -0.56 -2.91 -14.31
C LYS A 58 -1.42 -3.08 -15.56
N GLN A 59 -1.35 -4.24 -16.22
CA GLN A 59 -2.19 -4.55 -17.37
C GLN A 59 -3.67 -4.63 -16.98
N HIS A 60 -3.96 -5.30 -15.88
CA HIS A 60 -5.31 -5.39 -15.32
C HIS A 60 -5.89 -4.00 -15.01
N LYS A 61 -5.13 -3.14 -14.32
CA LYS A 61 -5.57 -1.77 -13.99
C LYS A 61 -5.87 -0.93 -15.25
N LYS A 62 -5.05 -1.06 -16.29
CA LYS A 62 -5.29 -0.37 -17.58
C LYS A 62 -6.58 -0.87 -18.26
N ALA A 63 -6.79 -2.18 -18.28
CA ALA A 63 -8.00 -2.77 -18.87
C ALA A 63 -9.27 -2.38 -18.10
N ALA A 64 -9.21 -2.39 -16.76
CA ALA A 64 -10.31 -1.98 -15.89
C ALA A 64 -10.69 -0.50 -16.12
N LYS A 65 -9.70 0.39 -16.23
CA LYS A 65 -9.94 1.81 -16.51
C LYS A 65 -10.68 2.02 -17.84
N LYS A 66 -10.23 1.35 -18.91
CA LYS A 66 -10.89 1.43 -20.23
C LYS A 66 -12.35 0.97 -20.19
N ARG A 67 -12.66 -0.09 -19.44
CA ARG A 67 -14.05 -0.60 -19.31
C ARG A 67 -14.97 0.41 -18.61
N VAL A 68 -14.49 1.09 -17.58
CA VAL A 68 -15.26 2.12 -16.87
C VAL A 68 -15.52 3.33 -17.79
N GLU A 69 -14.52 3.75 -18.57
CA GLU A 69 -14.66 4.86 -19.53
C GLU A 69 -15.66 4.53 -20.65
N SER A 70 -15.72 3.27 -21.12
CA SER A 70 -16.68 2.83 -22.15
C SER A 70 -18.11 2.59 -21.63
N THR A 71 -18.30 2.47 -20.32
CA THR A 71 -19.63 2.25 -19.71
C THR A 71 -20.30 3.57 -19.33
N ASN A 72 -19.50 4.63 -19.15
CA ASN A 72 -19.97 5.97 -18.80
C ASN A 72 -20.11 6.91 -20.02
N ALA A 73 -19.97 6.39 -21.24
CA ALA A 73 -20.12 7.10 -22.51
C ALA A 73 -21.33 6.54 -23.26
#